data_AF-F7X4A1-F1
#
_entry.id   AF-F7X4A1-F1
#
_cell.length_a   1.000
_cell.length_b   1.000
_cell.length_c   1.000
_cell.angle_alpha   90.00
_cell.angle_beta   90.00
_cell.angle_gamma   90.00
#
_symmetry.space_group_name_H-M   'P 1'
#
loop_
_entity.id
_entity.type
_entity.pdbx_description
1 polymer ?
#
loop_
_entity_poly.entity_id
_entity_poly.type
_entity_poly.pdbx_seq_one_letter_code
_entity_poly.pdbx_strand_id
1 'polypeptide(L)'
;MAREFSKKVRAEAFLRCGGKCQTCGSVLKVGEGEYDHIVPYALSEDSTLSNCQVLCVPCHRGEGAKTSDDIKAISKAKRNWLKHTGAWPKSKSKIKSRGFPKSREALNARERT
;
A
#
# COMPACT_ATOMS: atom_id res chain seq x y z
N MET A 1 4.59 8.50 -10.03
CA MET A 1 5.79 7.69 -10.33
C MET A 1 6.56 7.52 -9.03
N ALA A 2 7.12 6.33 -8.75
CA ALA A 2 7.97 6.16 -7.58
C ALA A 2 9.25 6.98 -7.78
N ARG A 3 9.62 7.79 -6.79
CA ARG A 3 10.90 8.50 -6.83
C ARG A 3 11.99 7.50 -6.43
N GLU A 4 13.03 7.37 -7.25
CA GLU A 4 14.18 6.55 -6.88
C GLU A 4 14.98 7.20 -5.74
N PHE A 5 15.58 6.37 -4.89
CA PHE A 5 16.50 6.84 -3.86
C PHE A 5 17.72 7.53 -4.49
N SER A 6 18.16 8.63 -3.88
CA SER A 6 19.38 9.31 -4.31
C SER A 6 20.62 8.39 -4.13
N LYS A 7 21.68 8.64 -4.91
CA LYS A 7 22.95 7.89 -4.80
C LYS A 7 23.51 7.93 -3.37
N LYS A 8 23.37 9.07 -2.68
CA LYS A 8 23.79 9.25 -1.29
C LYS A 8 23.03 8.31 -0.34
N VAL A 9 21.69 8.29 -0.44
CA VAL A 9 20.84 7.43 0.40
C VAL A 9 21.15 5.95 0.16
N ARG A 10 21.39 5.55 -1.09
CA ARG A 10 21.78 4.17 -1.42
C ARG A 10 23.11 3.78 -0.76
N ALA A 11 24.12 4.64 -0.85
CA ALA A 11 25.42 4.40 -0.22
C ALA A 11 25.29 4.30 1.31
N GLU A 12 24.56 5.22 1.94
CA GLU A 12 24.30 5.21 3.39
C GLU A 12 23.51 3.96 3.81
N ALA A 13 22.52 3.53 3.02
CA ALA A 13 21.74 2.32 3.31
C ALA A 13 22.59 1.05 3.22
N PHE A 14 23.49 0.96 2.25
CA PHE A 14 24.41 -0.18 2.11
C PHE A 14 25.44 -0.24 3.25
N LEU A 15 25.97 0.91 3.68
CA LEU A 15 26.83 0.99 4.86
C LEU A 15 26.07 0.58 6.13
N ARG A 16 24.83 1.07 6.29
CA ARG A 16 23.96 0.74 7.42
C ARG A 16 23.66 -0.75 7.52
N CYS A 17 23.50 -1.45 6.38
CA CYS A 17 23.22 -2.89 6.39
C CYS A 17 24.49 -3.75 6.50
N GLY A 18 25.69 -3.16 6.50
CA GLY A 18 26.96 -3.88 6.60
C GLY A 18 27.18 -4.86 5.45
N GLY A 19 26.64 -4.57 4.26
CA GLY A 19 26.72 -5.46 3.11
C GLY A 19 25.92 -6.76 3.28
N LYS A 20 24.83 -6.75 4.06
CA LYS A 20 23.94 -7.90 4.23
C LYS A 20 22.50 -7.56 3.84
N CYS A 21 21.77 -8.56 3.36
CA CYS A 21 20.33 -8.46 3.13
C CYS A 21 19.58 -8.29 4.45
N GLN A 22 18.67 -7.31 4.53
CA GLN A 22 17.92 -7.03 5.76
C GLN A 22 16.80 -8.04 6.06
N THR A 23 16.44 -8.89 5.10
CA THR A 23 15.42 -9.94 5.28
C THR A 23 16.06 -11.28 5.64
N CYS A 24 17.00 -11.77 4.83
CA CYS A 24 17.57 -13.12 4.99
C CYS A 24 18.99 -13.15 5.57
N GLY A 25 19.65 -11.99 5.73
CA GLY A 25 21.01 -11.90 6.27
C GLY A 25 22.12 -12.32 5.31
N SER A 26 21.82 -12.69 4.06
CA SER A 26 22.82 -13.09 3.07
C SER A 26 23.81 -11.96 2.78
N VAL A 27 25.09 -12.28 2.59
CA VAL A 27 26.11 -11.30 2.22
C VAL A 27 25.84 -10.83 0.79
N LEU A 28 25.81 -9.51 0.60
CA LEU A 28 25.63 -8.83 -0.67
C LEU A 28 26.98 -8.33 -1.16
N LYS A 29 27.36 -8.68 -2.40
CA LYS A 29 28.49 -8.00 -3.04
C LYS A 29 28.08 -6.59 -3.45
N VAL A 30 29.08 -5.74 -3.65
CA VAL A 30 28.86 -4.37 -4.13
C VAL A 30 28.16 -4.43 -5.48
N GLY A 31 26.96 -3.85 -5.55
CA GLY A 31 26.13 -3.82 -6.78
C GLY A 31 25.08 -4.93 -6.90
N GLU A 32 25.10 -5.97 -6.05
CA GLU A 32 24.10 -7.05 -6.08
C GLU A 32 22.85 -6.76 -5.23
N GLY A 33 22.92 -5.77 -4.34
CA GLY A 33 21.80 -5.34 -3.50
C GLY A 33 20.82 -4.42 -4.23
N GLU A 34 19.53 -4.74 -4.15
CA GLU A 34 18.43 -3.88 -4.59
C GLU A 34 17.91 -3.03 -3.41
N TYR A 35 17.46 -1.82 -3.70
CA TYR A 35 17.01 -0.85 -2.71
C TYR A 35 15.50 -0.67 -2.83
N ASP A 36 14.75 -1.10 -1.83
CA ASP A 36 13.28 -1.01 -1.80
C ASP A 36 12.81 -0.03 -0.73
N HIS A 37 11.57 0.45 -0.90
CA HIS A 37 10.89 1.23 0.12
C HIS A 37 10.17 0.28 1.10
N ILE A 38 10.50 0.38 2.40
CA ILE A 38 9.83 -0.39 3.47
C ILE A 38 8.32 -0.09 3.42
N VAL A 39 7.98 1.20 3.50
CA VAL A 39 6.64 1.71 3.22
C VAL A 39 6.60 2.15 1.77
N PRO A 40 5.68 1.61 0.94
CA PRO A 40 5.58 1.99 -0.47
C PRO A 40 5.58 3.51 -0.66
N TYR A 41 6.41 4.01 -1.58
CA TYR A 41 6.49 5.45 -1.89
C TYR A 41 5.12 6.07 -2.18
N ALA A 42 4.22 5.31 -2.80
CA ALA A 42 2.86 5.78 -3.11
C ALA A 42 1.93 5.90 -1.87
N LEU A 43 2.45 5.67 -0.65
CA LEU A 43 1.76 5.90 0.61
C LEU A 43 2.50 6.95 1.46
N SER A 44 3.83 6.85 1.56
CA SER A 44 4.62 7.73 2.42
C SER A 44 5.17 8.96 1.70
N GLU A 45 5.33 8.89 0.37
CA GLU A 45 6.08 9.86 -0.45
C GLU A 45 7.51 10.13 0.07
N ASP A 46 8.03 9.18 0.84
CA ASP A 46 9.28 9.31 1.58
C ASP A 46 10.37 8.44 0.95
N SER A 47 11.45 9.09 0.50
CA SER A 47 12.66 8.46 -0.03
C SER A 47 13.90 8.73 0.83
N THR A 48 13.72 8.85 2.15
CA THR A 48 14.79 8.99 3.13
C THR A 48 15.48 7.66 3.46
N LEU A 49 16.63 7.73 4.13
CA LEU A 49 17.41 6.58 4.57
C LEU A 49 16.60 5.62 5.48
N SER A 50 15.71 6.16 6.32
CA SER A 50 14.85 5.37 7.21
C SER A 50 13.86 4.50 6.46
N ASN A 51 13.39 4.93 5.28
CA ASN A 51 12.45 4.16 4.46
C ASN A 51 13.17 3.26 3.43
N CYS A 52 14.50 3.31 3.36
CA CYS A 52 15.29 2.55 2.39
C CYS A 52 15.76 1.22 3.00
N GLN A 53 15.30 0.09 2.45
CA GLN A 53 15.79 -1.25 2.80
C GLN A 53 16.67 -1.83 1.69
N VAL A 54 17.72 -2.56 2.09
CA VAL A 54 18.65 -3.23 1.17
C VAL A 54 18.36 -4.72 1.17
N LEU A 55 18.02 -5.25 -0.01
CA LEU A 55 17.59 -6.64 -0.19
C LEU A 55 18.42 -7.34 -1.28
N CYS A 56 18.57 -8.65 -1.15
CA CYS A 56 19.05 -9.47 -2.26
C CYS A 56 17.95 -9.63 -3.32
N VAL A 57 18.33 -9.90 -4.57
CA VAL A 57 17.38 -10.08 -5.69
C VAL A 57 16.29 -11.13 -5.37
N PRO A 58 16.60 -12.31 -4.76
CA PRO A 58 15.57 -13.28 -4.39
C PRO A 58 14.59 -12.76 -3.33
N CYS A 59 15.06 -12.00 -2.34
CA CYS A 59 14.17 -11.42 -1.33
C CYS A 59 13.37 -10.24 -1.89
N HIS A 60 13.92 -9.46 -2.81
CA HIS A 60 13.19 -8.33 -3.38
C HIS A 60 12.17 -8.75 -4.45
N ARG A 61 12.47 -9.78 -5.24
CA ARG A 61 11.63 -10.21 -6.39
C ARG A 61 10.94 -11.56 -6.21
N GLY A 62 11.34 -12.35 -5.21
CA GLY A 62 10.84 -13.71 -4.94
C GLY A 62 10.08 -13.79 -3.62
N GLU A 63 10.51 -14.66 -2.71
CA GLU A 63 9.74 -15.05 -1.50
C GLU A 63 9.58 -13.94 -0.46
N GLY A 64 10.44 -12.92 -0.49
CA GLY A 64 10.31 -11.72 0.35
C GLY A 64 9.63 -10.54 -0.35
N ALA A 65 9.27 -10.70 -1.63
CA ALA A 65 8.65 -9.64 -2.40
C ALA A 65 7.21 -9.43 -1.92
N LYS A 66 6.71 -8.19 -2.06
CA LYS A 66 5.30 -7.89 -1.81
C LYS A 66 4.45 -8.81 -2.70
N THR A 67 3.71 -9.71 -2.08
CA THR A 67 2.95 -10.72 -2.81
C THR A 67 1.78 -10.07 -3.55
N SER A 68 1.18 -10.81 -4.49
CA SER A 68 -0.02 -10.30 -5.19
C SER A 68 -1.15 -9.95 -4.23
N ASP A 69 -1.24 -10.65 -3.10
CA ASP A 69 -2.27 -10.42 -2.09
C ASP A 69 -1.97 -9.20 -1.22
N ASP A 70 -0.70 -8.94 -0.90
CA ASP A 70 -0.28 -7.71 -0.24
C ASP A 70 -0.60 -6.48 -1.09
N ILE A 71 -0.34 -6.57 -2.41
CA ILE A 71 -0.65 -5.48 -3.35
C ILE A 71 -2.17 -5.22 -3.40
N LYS A 72 -3.00 -6.27 -3.39
CA LYS A 72 -4.47 -6.15 -3.32
C LYS A 72 -4.91 -5.51 -2.01
N ALA A 73 -4.32 -5.91 -0.88
CA ALA A 73 -4.63 -5.37 0.43
C ALA A 73 -4.28 -3.87 0.52
N ILE A 74 -3.08 -3.48 0.08
CA ILE A 74 -2.64 -2.08 -0.02
C ILE A 74 -3.60 -1.26 -0.89
N SER A 75 -3.97 -1.79 -2.06
CA SER A 75 -4.91 -1.13 -2.97
C SER A 75 -6.30 -0.95 -2.37
N LYS A 76 -6.78 -1.92 -1.58
CA LYS A 76 -8.05 -1.83 -0.84
C LYS A 76 -7.99 -0.75 0.25
N ALA A 77 -6.90 -0.71 1.02
CA ALA A 77 -6.69 0.29 2.06
C ALA A 77 -6.71 1.71 1.47
N LYS A 78 -5.99 1.94 0.36
CA LYS A 78 -6.02 3.21 -0.38
C LYS A 78 -7.42 3.63 -0.80
N ARG A 79 -8.18 2.71 -1.40
CA ARG A 79 -9.58 2.98 -1.81
C ARG A 79 -10.45 3.35 -0.62
N ASN A 80 -10.30 2.68 0.51
CA ASN A 80 -11.07 2.99 1.72
C ASN A 80 -10.71 4.36 2.28
N TRP A 81 -9.42 4.70 2.36
CA TRP A 81 -8.97 6.02 2.82
C TRP A 81 -9.48 7.14 1.92
N LEU A 82 -9.37 7.00 0.59
CA LEU A 82 -9.89 7.98 -0.38
C LEU A 82 -11.41 8.19 -0.25
N LYS A 83 -12.16 7.14 0.06
CA LYS A 83 -13.61 7.24 0.34
C LYS A 83 -13.86 7.99 1.65
N HIS A 84 -13.07 7.72 2.68
CA HIS A 84 -13.18 8.39 3.98
C HIS A 84 -12.84 9.88 3.90
N THR A 85 -11.80 10.25 3.15
CA THR A 85 -11.39 11.66 2.97
C THR A 85 -12.24 12.42 1.94
N GLY A 86 -13.16 11.75 1.25
CA GLY A 86 -14.03 12.36 0.23
C GLY A 86 -13.36 12.63 -1.11
N ALA A 87 -12.08 12.28 -1.27
CA ALA A 87 -11.34 12.44 -2.53
C ALA A 87 -11.71 11.40 -3.60
N TRP A 88 -12.46 10.35 -3.23
CA TRP A 88 -12.90 9.32 -4.17
C TRP A 88 -13.98 9.85 -5.14
N PRO A 89 -13.84 9.66 -6.47
CA PRO A 89 -14.79 10.17 -7.45
C PRO A 89 -16.17 9.56 -7.25
N LYS A 90 -17.23 10.38 -7.34
CA LYS A 90 -18.60 9.88 -7.34
C LYS A 90 -18.80 8.94 -8.52
N SER A 91 -19.47 7.81 -8.28
CA SER A 91 -19.80 6.90 -9.38
C SER A 91 -20.71 7.62 -10.37
N LYS A 92 -20.33 7.59 -11.65
CA LYS A 92 -21.20 8.12 -12.73
C LYS A 92 -22.45 7.26 -12.91
N SER A 93 -22.40 5.99 -12.51
CA SER A 93 -23.53 5.08 -12.52
C SER A 93 -24.54 5.44 -11.43
N LYS A 94 -25.79 5.65 -11.84
CA LYS A 94 -26.94 5.66 -10.93
C LYS A 94 -27.30 4.22 -10.56
N ILE A 95 -27.69 4.00 -9.31
CA ILE A 95 -28.23 2.72 -8.86
C ILE A 95 -29.51 2.44 -9.66
N LYS A 96 -29.52 1.34 -10.42
CA LYS A 96 -30.68 0.92 -11.23
C LYS A 96 -31.65 0.00 -10.47
N SER A 97 -31.27 -0.48 -9.29
CA SER A 97 -32.11 -1.38 -8.50
C SER A 97 -33.26 -0.61 -7.84
N ARG A 98 -34.33 -1.35 -7.51
CA ARG A 98 -35.38 -0.83 -6.62
C ARG A 98 -34.75 -0.45 -5.28
N GLY A 99 -35.22 0.65 -4.69
CA GLY A 99 -34.76 1.09 -3.36
C GLY A 99 -34.99 0.03 -2.29
N PHE A 100 -34.28 0.15 -1.17
CA PHE A 100 -34.47 -0.75 -0.03
C PHE A 100 -35.90 -0.62 0.53
N PRO A 101 -36.57 -1.73 0.85
CA PRO A 101 -37.89 -1.68 1.47
C PRO A 101 -37.81 -0.95 2.81
N LYS A 102 -38.78 -0.08 3.09
CA LYS A 102 -38.90 0.54 4.41
C LYS A 102 -39.17 -0.57 5.43
N SER A 103 -38.30 -0.70 6.43
CA SER A 103 -38.37 -1.78 7.43
C SER A 103 -39.58 -1.69 8.37
N ARG A 104 -40.24 -0.53 8.42
CA ARG A 104 -41.47 -0.29 9.18
C ARG A 104 -42.35 0.68 8.39
N GLU A 105 -43.60 0.32 8.14
CA GLU A 105 -44.63 1.33 7.92
C GLU A 105 -44.66 2.23 9.15
N ALA A 106 -44.86 3.54 8.97
CA ALA A 106 -45.11 4.41 10.11
C ALA A 106 -46.33 3.85 10.85
N LEU A 107 -46.18 3.51 12.14
CA LEU A 107 -47.20 2.91 13.00
C LEU A 107 -48.55 3.65 12.97
N ASN A 108 -48.56 4.90 12.50
CA ASN A 108 -49.72 5.79 12.45
C ASN A 108 -50.78 5.45 11.37
N ALA A 109 -50.61 4.38 10.58
CA ALA A 109 -51.63 3.96 9.60
C ALA A 109 -52.64 2.93 10.16
N ARG A 110 -52.40 2.36 11.35
CA ARG A 110 -53.23 1.30 11.95
C ARG A 110 -54.26 1.78 12.98
N GLU A 111 -54.30 3.07 13.29
CA GLU A 111 -55.18 3.66 14.32
C GLU A 111 -56.37 4.46 13.74
N ARG A 112 -56.77 4.18 12.49
CA ARG A 112 -57.96 4.80 11.86
C ARG A 112 -58.92 3.77 11.26
N THR A 113 -59.32 2.79 12.07
CA THR A 113 -60.49 1.94 11.82
C THR A 113 -61.34 1.90 13.05
#